data_AF-A0A8B3LMV8-F1
#
_entry.id   AF-A0A8B3LMV8-F1
#
_cell.length_a   1.000
_cell.length_b   1.000
_cell.length_c   1.000
_cell.angle_alpha   90.00
_cell.angle_beta   90.00
_cell.angle_gamma   90.00
#
_symmetry.space_group_name_H-M   'P 1'
#
loop_
_entity.id
_entity.type
_entity.pdbx_description
1 polymer ?
#
loop_
_entity_poly.entity_id
_entity_poly.type
_entity_poly.pdbx_seq_one_letter_code
_entity_poly.pdbx_strand_id
1 'polypeptide(L)'
;MARDPIKHLEAQHRYLTKNREKVLARKRSPEAREKKKKWRAENRQKDLDYGRRYRETHKEIRAAAKKAWRLANPEKVVAYYHAYRAGHLDETRISQRKYFVEHRQEIYKKQAAWMLRKKSINTMRHDPDTVYRVVSRAVSSGLPRFMRDDVIASMLLAVLEGKLLLEHVGARMKDYVTGYNREYDTFKTLSLDAPMGGTDLRRIDLLEAPAPYEPEDDEDDDMVMLRGGQSLWR
;
A
#
# COMPACT_ATOMS: atom_id res chain seq x y z
N MET A 1 62.52 5.37 -10.79
CA MET A 1 61.69 4.28 -10.19
C MET A 1 60.50 4.92 -9.47
N ALA A 2 59.29 4.79 -10.01
CA ALA A 2 58.09 5.33 -9.37
C ALA A 2 57.81 4.55 -8.06
N ARG A 3 57.67 5.26 -6.94
CA ARG A 3 57.28 4.64 -5.66
C ARG A 3 55.89 4.07 -5.80
N ASP A 4 55.75 2.78 -5.46
CA ASP A 4 54.47 2.09 -5.40
C ASP A 4 53.48 2.89 -4.52
N PRO A 5 52.38 3.41 -5.10
CA PRO A 5 51.46 4.29 -4.39
C PRO A 5 50.77 3.61 -3.21
N ILE A 6 50.58 2.29 -3.27
CA ILE A 6 49.94 1.51 -2.21
C ILE A 6 50.86 1.42 -0.99
N LYS A 7 52.14 1.07 -1.21
CA LYS A 7 53.14 1.00 -0.14
C LYS A 7 53.39 2.35 0.53
N HIS A 8 53.29 3.44 -0.24
CA HIS A 8 53.37 4.80 0.30
C HIS A 8 52.18 5.13 1.21
N LEU A 9 50.94 4.82 0.78
CA LEU A 9 49.74 5.06 1.57
C LEU A 9 49.74 4.25 2.88
N GLU A 10 50.20 2.99 2.83
CA GLU A 10 50.35 2.16 4.03
C GLU A 10 51.38 2.72 5.01
N ALA A 11 52.54 3.15 4.51
CA ALA A 11 53.56 3.78 5.34
C ALA A 11 53.03 5.07 5.99
N GLN A 12 52.27 5.87 5.23
CA GLN A 12 51.63 7.09 5.74
C GLN A 12 50.57 6.78 6.80
N HIS A 13 49.74 5.75 6.60
CA HIS A 13 48.76 5.29 7.58
C HIS A 13 49.44 4.79 8.87
N ARG A 14 50.51 3.99 8.76
CA ARG A 14 51.33 3.54 9.89
C ARG A 14 51.98 4.71 10.66
N TYR A 15 52.43 5.75 9.94
CA TYR A 15 52.97 6.94 10.56
C TYR A 15 51.88 7.75 11.30
N LEU A 16 50.73 7.97 10.66
CA LEU A 16 49.62 8.74 11.22
C LEU A 16 49.00 8.06 12.45
N THR A 17 48.94 6.72 12.45
CA THR A 17 48.46 5.95 13.60
C THR A 17 49.43 6.05 14.78
N LYS A 18 50.73 5.83 14.55
CA LYS A 18 51.77 5.94 15.59
C LYS A 18 51.97 7.36 16.15
N ASN A 19 51.77 8.39 15.31
CA ASN A 19 51.98 9.80 15.70
C ASN A 19 50.68 10.61 15.78
N ARG A 20 49.54 9.94 15.97
CA ARG A 20 48.21 10.55 15.90
C ARG A 20 48.08 11.78 16.79
N GLU A 21 48.52 11.67 18.05
CA GLU A 21 48.40 12.74 19.04
C GLU A 21 49.27 13.95 18.70
N LYS A 22 50.53 13.73 18.30
CA LYS A 22 51.44 14.79 17.86
C LYS A 22 50.90 15.53 16.63
N VAL A 23 50.35 14.79 15.67
CA VAL A 23 49.72 15.36 14.46
C VAL A 23 48.46 16.16 14.81
N LEU A 24 47.62 15.65 15.72
CA LEU A 24 46.43 16.34 16.19
C LEU A 24 46.76 17.60 16.99
N ALA A 25 47.75 17.55 17.88
CA ALA A 25 48.24 18.68 18.65
C ALA A 25 48.72 19.81 17.74
N ARG A 26 49.54 19.48 16.72
CA ARG A 26 49.97 20.46 15.71
C ARG A 26 48.79 21.10 14.96
N LYS A 27 47.78 20.31 14.58
CA LYS A 27 46.56 20.82 13.92
C LYS A 27 45.67 21.65 14.84
N ARG A 28 45.71 21.40 16.15
CA ARG A 28 44.93 22.10 17.18
C ARG A 28 45.64 23.34 17.75
N SER A 29 46.94 23.50 17.48
CA SER A 29 47.71 24.68 17.86
C SER A 29 47.00 25.98 17.43
N PRO A 30 46.99 27.04 18.27
CA PRO A 30 46.40 28.33 17.94
C PRO A 30 46.90 28.89 16.60
N GLU A 31 48.21 28.78 16.34
CA GLU A 31 48.84 29.26 15.10
C GLU A 31 48.28 28.55 13.85
N ALA A 32 48.10 27.23 13.92
CA ALA A 32 47.52 26.44 12.83
C ALA A 32 46.04 26.79 12.60
N ARG A 33 45.29 27.08 13.66
CA ARG A 33 43.89 27.52 13.57
C ARG A 33 43.77 28.89 12.93
N GLU A 34 44.61 29.85 13.33
CA GLU A 34 44.62 31.20 12.76
C GLU A 34 45.06 31.19 11.30
N LYS A 35 46.09 30.42 10.94
CA LYS A 35 46.48 30.24 9.53
C LYS A 35 45.35 29.66 8.69
N LYS A 36 44.63 28.66 9.21
CA LYS A 36 43.46 28.08 8.52
C LYS A 36 42.28 29.05 8.45
N LYS A 37 42.10 29.92 9.45
CA LYS A 37 41.07 30.96 9.46
C LYS A 37 41.34 32.01 8.40
N LYS A 38 42.58 32.51 8.31
CA LYS A 38 43.03 33.45 7.26
C LYS A 38 42.84 32.86 5.86
N TRP A 39 43.30 31.62 5.66
CA TRP A 39 43.11 30.92 4.38
C TRP A 39 41.64 30.79 3.98
N ARG A 40 40.74 30.45 4.92
CA ARG A 40 39.29 30.38 4.65
C ARG A 40 38.66 31.73 4.37
N ALA A 41 39.17 32.82 4.96
CA ALA A 41 38.72 34.17 4.66
C ALA A 41 39.12 34.58 3.23
N GLU A 42 40.40 34.34 2.88
CA GLU A 42 40.96 34.64 1.56
C GLU A 42 40.40 33.74 0.44
N ASN A 43 40.04 32.49 0.76
CA ASN A 43 39.56 31.48 -0.19
C ASN A 43 38.11 31.06 0.10
N ARG A 44 37.28 31.99 0.59
CA ARG A 44 35.92 31.71 1.06
C ARG A 44 35.06 30.96 0.04
N GLN A 45 35.11 31.39 -1.22
CA GLN A 45 34.32 30.75 -2.28
C GLN A 45 34.76 29.31 -2.52
N LYS A 46 36.09 29.07 -2.58
CA LYS A 46 36.65 27.71 -2.75
C LYS A 46 36.29 26.79 -1.58
N ASP A 47 36.31 27.28 -0.35
CA ASP A 47 35.93 26.51 0.84
C ASP A 47 34.43 26.14 0.82
N LEU A 48 33.57 27.08 0.44
CA LEU A 48 32.14 26.85 0.31
C LEU A 48 31.81 25.85 -0.80
N ASP A 49 32.46 25.97 -1.96
CA ASP A 49 32.26 25.09 -3.10
C ASP A 49 32.78 23.67 -2.82
N TYR A 50 33.94 23.55 -2.19
CA TYR A 50 34.44 22.28 -1.68
C TYR A 50 33.46 21.66 -0.68
N GLY A 51 32.98 22.45 0.29
CA GLY A 51 32.00 22.00 1.27
C GLY A 51 30.67 21.59 0.65
N ARG A 52 30.22 22.26 -0.42
CA ARG A 52 29.02 21.87 -1.19
C ARG A 52 29.24 20.51 -1.85
N ARG A 53 30.30 20.37 -2.67
CA ARG A 53 30.65 19.12 -3.37
C ARG A 53 30.84 17.96 -2.41
N TYR A 54 31.49 18.20 -1.27
CA TYR A 54 31.67 17.17 -0.24
C TYR A 54 30.33 16.70 0.34
N ARG A 55 29.40 17.64 0.61
CA ARG A 55 28.08 17.29 1.14
C ARG A 55 27.21 16.55 0.12
N GLU A 56 27.35 16.85 -1.16
CA GLU A 56 26.65 16.16 -2.25
C GLU A 56 27.20 14.75 -2.47
N THR A 57 28.51 14.63 -2.66
CA THR A 57 29.19 13.33 -2.90
C THR A 57 29.08 12.37 -1.71
N HIS A 58 29.03 12.89 -0.48
CA HIS A 58 28.94 12.09 0.75
C HIS A 58 27.58 12.19 1.44
N LYS A 59 26.51 12.56 0.70
CA LYS A 59 25.17 12.76 1.25
C LYS A 59 24.67 11.55 2.03
N GLU A 60 24.84 10.36 1.46
CA GLU A 60 24.35 9.10 2.02
C GLU A 60 25.13 8.70 3.27
N ILE A 61 26.46 8.76 3.22
CA ILE A 61 27.32 8.46 4.37
C ILE A 61 27.00 9.40 5.55
N ARG A 62 26.78 10.70 5.27
CA ARG A 62 26.40 11.67 6.30
C ARG A 62 25.00 11.40 6.87
N ALA A 63 24.05 11.02 6.02
CA ALA A 63 22.71 10.65 6.48
C ALA A 63 22.75 9.39 7.36
N ALA A 64 23.51 8.37 6.96
CA ALA A 64 23.71 7.13 7.72
C ALA A 64 24.38 7.41 9.07
N ALA A 65 25.46 8.19 9.10
CA ALA A 65 26.12 8.58 10.34
C ALA A 65 25.19 9.37 11.28
N LYS A 66 24.38 10.29 10.74
CA LYS A 66 23.38 11.03 11.53
C LYS A 66 22.29 10.11 12.08
N LYS A 67 21.83 9.13 11.30
CA LYS A 67 20.85 8.12 11.73
C LYS A 67 21.44 7.25 12.84
N ALA A 68 22.65 6.74 12.66
CA ALA A 68 23.35 5.94 13.65
C ALA A 68 23.54 6.71 14.97
N TRP A 69 23.94 7.99 14.90
CA TRP A 69 24.09 8.83 16.09
C TRP A 69 22.75 9.02 16.82
N ARG A 70 21.66 9.28 16.10
CA ARG A 70 20.32 9.41 16.71
C ARG A 70 19.86 8.13 17.39
N LEU A 71 20.10 6.98 16.77
CA LEU A 71 19.74 5.67 17.33
C LEU A 71 20.57 5.34 18.57
N ALA A 72 21.86 5.68 18.56
CA ALA A 72 22.75 5.48 19.71
C ALA A 72 22.55 6.52 20.84
N ASN A 73 21.84 7.62 20.59
CA ASN A 73 21.64 8.71 21.57
C ASN A 73 20.17 9.17 21.63
N PRO A 74 19.20 8.27 21.91
CA PRO A 74 17.77 8.62 21.89
C PRO A 74 17.44 9.71 22.93
N GLU A 75 18.01 9.63 24.12
CA GLU A 75 17.78 10.61 25.21
C GLU A 75 18.23 12.03 24.83
N LYS A 76 19.40 12.16 24.19
CA LYS A 76 19.91 13.47 23.74
C LYS A 76 19.02 14.06 22.64
N VAL A 77 18.46 13.22 21.78
CA VAL A 77 17.53 13.64 20.73
C VAL A 77 16.23 14.15 21.36
N VAL A 78 15.67 13.41 22.31
CA VAL A 78 14.45 13.80 23.04
C VAL A 78 14.68 15.10 23.79
N ALA A 79 15.74 15.20 24.59
CA ALA A 79 16.09 16.41 25.35
C ALA A 79 16.25 17.64 24.45
N TYR A 80 16.92 17.48 23.29
CA TYR A 80 17.03 18.54 22.30
C TYR A 80 15.66 19.01 21.79
N TYR A 81 14.78 18.08 21.41
CA TYR A 81 13.45 18.44 20.91
C TYR A 81 12.56 19.07 21.98
N HIS A 82 12.67 18.64 23.25
CA HIS A 82 11.96 19.29 24.36
C HIS A 82 12.46 20.72 24.59
N ALA A 83 13.77 20.94 24.67
CA ALA A 83 14.34 22.27 24.84
C ALA A 83 13.98 23.20 23.68
N TYR A 84 14.02 22.68 22.44
CA TYR A 84 13.62 23.43 21.25
C TYR A 84 12.15 23.85 21.31
N ARG A 85 11.23 22.90 21.61
CA ARG A 85 9.80 23.20 21.74
C ARG A 85 9.50 24.19 22.87
N ALA A 86 10.21 24.09 24.00
CA ALA A 86 10.03 25.01 25.11
C ALA A 86 10.45 26.44 24.74
N GLY A 87 11.58 26.61 24.05
CA GLY A 87 12.06 27.94 23.64
C GLY A 87 11.35 28.53 22.43
N HIS A 88 10.67 27.72 21.61
CA HIS A 88 10.06 28.13 20.33
C HIS A 88 8.54 27.88 20.32
N LEU A 89 7.92 27.84 21.50
CA LEU A 89 6.49 27.54 21.63
C LEU A 89 5.62 28.55 20.86
N ASP A 90 5.93 29.83 21.00
CA ASP A 90 5.15 30.90 20.37
C ASP A 90 5.38 30.98 18.86
N GLU A 91 6.62 30.80 18.39
CA GLU A 91 6.91 30.69 16.96
C GLU A 91 6.16 29.52 16.32
N THR A 92 6.13 28.37 17.01
CA THR A 92 5.39 27.18 16.57
C THR A 92 3.90 27.46 16.49
N ARG A 93 3.32 28.13 17.50
CA ARG A 93 1.90 28.51 17.53
C ARG A 93 1.56 29.51 16.43
N ILE A 94 2.41 30.51 16.19
CA ILE A 94 2.22 31.50 15.13
C ILE A 94 2.25 30.80 13.77
N SER A 95 3.23 29.91 13.55
CA SER A 95 3.32 29.12 12.32
C SER A 95 2.08 28.24 12.11
N GLN A 96 1.63 27.53 13.15
CA GLN A 96 0.42 26.71 13.09
C GLN A 96 -0.83 27.55 12.79
N ARG A 97 -0.97 28.74 13.40
CA ARG A 97 -2.06 29.67 13.11
C ARG A 97 -2.03 30.13 11.66
N LYS A 98 -0.86 30.53 11.15
CA LYS A 98 -0.69 30.90 9.73
C LYS A 98 -1.09 29.76 8.80
N TYR A 99 -0.58 28.57 9.06
CA TYR A 99 -0.93 27.37 8.30
C TYR A 99 -2.45 27.12 8.31
N PHE A 100 -3.09 27.21 9.48
CA PHE A 100 -4.53 27.03 9.61
C PHE A 100 -5.32 28.08 8.82
N VAL A 101 -4.91 29.35 8.86
CA VAL A 101 -5.58 30.42 8.11
C VAL A 101 -5.46 30.20 6.60
N GLU A 102 -4.26 29.89 6.12
CA GLU A 102 -3.98 29.64 4.71
C GLU A 102 -4.72 28.40 4.18
N HIS A 103 -4.76 27.32 4.97
CA HIS A 103 -5.31 26.02 4.56
C HIS A 103 -6.68 25.73 5.19
N ARG A 104 -7.39 26.76 5.66
CA ARG A 104 -8.65 26.65 6.42
C ARG A 104 -9.67 25.76 5.72
N GLN A 105 -9.85 25.98 4.42
CA GLN A 105 -10.82 25.24 3.61
C GLN A 105 -10.45 23.76 3.48
N GLU A 106 -9.19 23.44 3.27
CA GLU A 106 -8.72 22.05 3.17
C GLU A 106 -8.85 21.32 4.49
N ILE A 107 -8.52 21.99 5.60
CA ILE A 107 -8.66 21.45 6.96
C ILE A 107 -10.13 21.12 7.22
N TYR A 108 -11.06 22.03 6.91
CA TYR A 108 -12.48 21.78 7.09
C TYR A 108 -13.01 20.69 6.17
N LYS A 109 -12.58 20.60 4.91
CA LYS A 109 -12.95 19.50 4.02
C LYS A 109 -12.50 18.15 4.58
N LYS A 110 -11.25 18.06 5.05
CA LYS A 110 -10.71 16.85 5.69
C LYS A 110 -11.47 16.50 6.97
N GLN A 111 -11.76 17.50 7.80
CA GLN A 111 -12.51 17.31 9.05
C GLN A 111 -13.95 16.85 8.76
N ALA A 112 -14.64 17.46 7.80
CA ALA A 112 -15.97 17.05 7.37
C ALA A 112 -15.97 15.61 6.85
N ALA A 113 -15.04 15.26 5.96
CA ALA A 113 -14.91 13.89 5.46
C ALA A 113 -14.64 12.87 6.59
N TRP A 114 -13.77 13.22 7.54
CA TRP A 114 -13.51 12.40 8.72
C TRP A 114 -14.76 12.23 9.58
N MET A 115 -15.52 13.30 9.82
CA MET A 115 -16.77 13.25 10.58
C MET A 115 -17.82 12.38 9.90
N LEU A 116 -18.00 12.49 8.58
CA LEU A 116 -18.93 11.65 7.81
C LEU A 116 -18.54 10.17 7.86
N ARG A 117 -17.26 9.87 7.73
CA ARG A 117 -16.73 8.51 7.89
C ARG A 117 -17.01 7.96 9.28
N LYS A 118 -16.67 8.74 10.31
CA LYS A 118 -16.90 8.35 11.71
C LYS A 118 -18.38 8.15 11.99
N LYS A 119 -19.26 9.03 11.48
CA LYS A 119 -20.71 8.92 11.59
C LYS A 119 -21.19 7.60 10.97
N SER A 120 -20.79 7.31 9.74
CA SER A 120 -21.17 6.08 9.02
C SER A 120 -20.77 4.82 9.80
N ILE A 121 -19.53 4.75 10.28
CA ILE A 121 -19.03 3.63 11.09
C ILE A 121 -19.78 3.51 12.42
N ASN A 122 -19.99 4.63 13.12
CA ASN A 122 -20.69 4.62 14.40
C ASN A 122 -22.16 4.22 14.25
N THR A 123 -22.85 4.67 13.21
CA THR A 123 -24.22 4.24 12.92
C THR A 123 -24.28 2.73 12.73
N MET A 124 -23.36 2.15 11.96
CA MET A 124 -23.31 0.69 11.79
C MET A 124 -23.02 -0.07 13.11
N ARG A 125 -22.25 0.51 14.02
CA ARG A 125 -21.94 -0.10 15.33
C ARG A 125 -23.12 -0.08 16.30
N HIS A 126 -23.95 0.95 16.25
CA HIS A 126 -25.02 1.16 17.23
C HIS A 126 -26.41 0.82 16.70
N ASP A 127 -26.64 1.00 15.40
CA ASP A 127 -27.90 0.77 14.71
C ASP A 127 -27.63 0.17 13.31
N PRO A 128 -27.27 -1.12 13.24
CA PRO A 128 -27.00 -1.81 11.99
C PRO A 128 -28.25 -1.93 11.11
N ASP A 129 -29.45 -2.00 11.71
CA ASP A 129 -30.71 -2.16 10.98
C ASP A 129 -31.02 -0.94 10.11
N THR A 130 -30.76 0.27 10.62
CA THR A 130 -30.90 1.48 9.81
C THR A 130 -29.93 1.49 8.63
N VAL A 131 -28.68 1.04 8.83
CA VAL A 131 -27.70 0.95 7.74
C VAL A 131 -28.14 -0.07 6.70
N TYR A 132 -28.58 -1.25 7.15
CA TYR A 132 -29.14 -2.28 6.28
C TYR A 132 -30.29 -1.74 5.44
N ARG A 133 -31.25 -1.02 6.04
CA ARG A 133 -32.39 -0.42 5.34
C ARG A 133 -31.98 0.60 4.27
N VAL A 134 -30.97 1.43 4.56
CA VAL A 134 -30.46 2.42 3.60
C VAL A 134 -29.78 1.74 2.42
N VAL A 135 -28.94 0.73 2.70
CA VAL A 135 -28.23 -0.04 1.67
C VAL A 135 -29.19 -0.88 0.83
N SER A 136 -30.11 -1.61 1.47
CA SER A 136 -31.08 -2.47 0.79
C SER A 136 -32.00 -1.66 -0.13
N ARG A 137 -32.35 -0.42 0.24
CA ARG A 137 -33.13 0.50 -0.59
C ARG A 137 -32.33 1.02 -1.79
N ALA A 138 -31.01 1.15 -1.66
CA ALA A 138 -30.15 1.64 -2.73
C ALA A 138 -29.83 0.57 -3.78
N VAL A 139 -29.82 -0.71 -3.40
CA VAL A 139 -29.59 -1.82 -4.32
C VAL A 139 -30.86 -2.10 -5.13
N SER A 140 -30.72 -2.29 -6.45
CA SER A 140 -31.85 -2.47 -7.36
C SER A 140 -32.70 -3.69 -7.01
N SER A 141 -34.01 -3.50 -6.97
CA SER A 141 -34.98 -4.58 -6.77
C SER A 141 -35.14 -5.50 -7.99
N GLY A 142 -34.52 -5.17 -9.12
CA GLY A 142 -34.50 -6.02 -10.33
C GLY A 142 -33.42 -7.10 -10.31
N LEU A 143 -32.47 -7.05 -9.37
CA LEU A 143 -31.43 -8.08 -9.25
C LEU A 143 -31.99 -9.36 -8.61
N PRO A 144 -31.57 -10.56 -9.04
CA PRO A 144 -31.86 -11.81 -8.36
C PRO A 144 -31.49 -11.74 -6.88
N ARG A 145 -32.28 -12.42 -6.03
CA ARG A 145 -32.18 -12.31 -4.57
C ARG A 145 -30.78 -12.61 -4.05
N PHE A 146 -30.17 -13.70 -4.51
CA PHE A 146 -28.82 -14.10 -4.08
C PHE A 146 -27.77 -13.02 -4.39
N MET A 147 -27.74 -12.50 -5.63
CA MET A 147 -26.81 -11.42 -6.00
C MET A 147 -27.05 -10.15 -5.18
N ARG A 148 -28.33 -9.85 -4.91
CA ARG A 148 -28.69 -8.68 -4.10
C ARG A 148 -28.14 -8.81 -2.69
N ASP A 149 -28.33 -9.96 -2.06
CA ASP A 149 -27.89 -10.21 -0.69
C ASP A 149 -26.35 -10.11 -0.59
N ASP A 150 -25.61 -10.64 -1.58
CA ASP A 150 -24.15 -10.54 -1.63
C ASP A 150 -23.65 -9.10 -1.83
N VAL A 151 -24.28 -8.35 -2.75
CA VAL A 151 -23.95 -6.93 -2.97
C VAL A 151 -24.25 -6.11 -1.71
N ILE A 152 -25.38 -6.37 -1.03
CA ILE A 152 -25.71 -5.72 0.24
C ILE A 152 -24.65 -6.03 1.30
N ALA A 153 -24.28 -7.30 1.47
CA ALA A 153 -23.26 -7.72 2.43
C ALA A 153 -21.91 -7.04 2.18
N SER A 154 -21.48 -6.98 0.91
CA SER A 154 -20.26 -6.28 0.49
C SER A 154 -20.30 -4.78 0.80
N MET A 155 -21.44 -4.12 0.54
CA MET A 155 -21.64 -2.71 0.86
C MET A 155 -21.64 -2.44 2.36
N LEU A 156 -22.26 -3.30 3.17
CA LEU A 156 -22.25 -3.19 4.64
C LEU A 156 -20.83 -3.32 5.20
N LEU A 157 -20.06 -4.28 4.69
CA LEU A 157 -18.66 -4.44 5.06
C LEU A 157 -17.85 -3.19 4.71
N ALA A 158 -18.06 -2.63 3.52
CA ALA A 158 -17.38 -1.40 3.11
C ALA A 158 -17.73 -0.18 3.97
N VAL A 159 -18.95 -0.12 4.54
CA VAL A 159 -19.32 0.92 5.52
C VAL A 159 -18.57 0.73 6.84
N LEU A 160 -18.45 -0.50 7.34
CA LEU A 160 -17.68 -0.82 8.55
C LEU A 160 -16.20 -0.45 8.43
N GLU A 161 -15.60 -0.74 7.28
CA GLU A 161 -14.21 -0.37 6.96
C GLU A 161 -14.04 1.15 6.74
N GLY A 162 -15.15 1.86 6.54
CA GLY A 162 -15.20 3.28 6.21
C GLY A 162 -14.68 3.59 4.80
N LYS A 163 -14.80 2.63 3.88
CA LYS A 163 -14.58 2.80 2.43
C LYS A 163 -15.83 3.31 1.72
N LEU A 164 -17.01 3.06 2.29
CA LEU A 164 -18.30 3.58 1.86
C LEU A 164 -18.91 4.49 2.93
N LEU A 165 -19.36 5.66 2.53
CA LEU A 165 -20.10 6.59 3.39
C LEU A 165 -21.60 6.38 3.18
N LEU A 166 -22.40 6.45 4.25
CA LEU A 166 -23.86 6.28 4.18
C LEU A 166 -24.52 7.28 3.20
N GLU A 167 -24.00 8.50 3.15
CA GLU A 167 -24.49 9.56 2.26
C GLU A 167 -24.19 9.29 0.77
N HIS A 168 -23.27 8.38 0.46
CA HIS A 168 -22.84 8.07 -0.91
C HIS A 168 -23.19 6.64 -1.34
N VAL A 169 -24.00 5.93 -0.56
CA VAL A 169 -24.42 4.55 -0.84
C VAL A 169 -25.06 4.44 -2.24
N GLY A 170 -25.99 5.33 -2.58
CA GLY A 170 -26.66 5.33 -3.88
C GLY A 170 -25.71 5.60 -5.06
N ALA A 171 -24.79 6.57 -4.90
CA ALA A 171 -23.84 6.93 -5.96
C ALA A 171 -22.82 5.82 -6.24
N ARG A 172 -22.45 5.05 -5.21
CA ARG A 172 -21.37 4.04 -5.26
C ARG A 172 -21.89 2.61 -5.44
N MET A 173 -23.21 2.38 -5.38
CA MET A 173 -23.81 1.04 -5.54
C MET A 173 -23.33 0.34 -6.81
N LYS A 174 -23.24 1.07 -7.93
CA LYS A 174 -22.82 0.52 -9.23
C LYS A 174 -21.42 -0.09 -9.20
N ASP A 175 -20.52 0.47 -8.39
CA ASP A 175 -19.16 -0.05 -8.23
C ASP A 175 -19.18 -1.47 -7.62
N TYR A 176 -20.07 -1.70 -6.65
CA TYR A 176 -20.22 -3.00 -5.98
C TYR A 176 -20.90 -4.03 -6.87
N VAL A 177 -21.92 -3.65 -7.64
CA VAL A 177 -22.52 -4.55 -8.64
C VAL A 177 -21.51 -4.90 -9.73
N THR A 178 -20.71 -3.92 -10.18
CA THR A 178 -19.64 -4.17 -11.16
C THR A 178 -18.55 -5.07 -10.58
N GLY A 179 -18.21 -4.89 -9.31
CA GLY A 179 -17.27 -5.74 -8.58
C GLY A 179 -17.76 -7.18 -8.47
N TYR A 180 -19.02 -7.36 -8.05
CA TYR A 180 -19.67 -8.68 -8.00
C TYR A 180 -19.67 -9.34 -9.38
N ASN A 181 -20.09 -8.63 -10.43
CA ASN A 181 -20.04 -9.18 -11.78
C ASN A 181 -18.62 -9.57 -12.15
N ARG A 182 -17.59 -8.73 -11.92
CA ARG A 182 -16.20 -9.14 -12.24
C ARG A 182 -15.74 -10.41 -11.54
N GLU A 183 -16.23 -10.67 -10.34
CA GLU A 183 -15.90 -11.86 -9.55
C GLU A 183 -16.66 -13.11 -10.01
N TYR A 184 -17.92 -12.96 -10.43
CA TYR A 184 -18.82 -14.08 -10.72
C TYR A 184 -19.29 -14.18 -12.20
N ASP A 185 -18.89 -13.27 -13.09
CA ASP A 185 -19.24 -13.24 -14.54
C ASP A 185 -18.58 -14.36 -15.35
N THR A 186 -17.81 -15.23 -14.69
CA THR A 186 -17.33 -16.51 -15.26
C THR A 186 -18.45 -17.54 -15.43
N PHE A 187 -19.60 -17.36 -14.77
CA PHE A 187 -20.71 -18.32 -14.77
C PHE A 187 -21.90 -17.89 -15.63
N LYS A 188 -21.69 -17.19 -16.74
CA LYS A 188 -22.80 -16.95 -17.69
C LYS A 188 -23.38 -18.29 -18.11
N THR A 189 -24.65 -18.53 -17.76
CA THR A 189 -25.44 -19.64 -18.30
C THR A 189 -25.66 -19.35 -19.78
N LEU A 190 -24.70 -19.76 -20.60
CA LEU A 190 -24.77 -19.67 -22.05
C LEU A 190 -25.55 -20.89 -22.52
N SER A 191 -26.70 -20.67 -23.16
CA SER A 191 -27.41 -21.78 -23.79
C SER A 191 -26.54 -22.40 -24.87
N LEU A 192 -26.50 -23.73 -24.90
CA LEU A 192 -25.78 -24.48 -25.92
C LEU A 192 -26.37 -24.23 -27.31
N ASP A 193 -27.67 -23.96 -27.36
CA ASP A 193 -28.44 -23.72 -28.59
C ASP A 193 -28.45 -22.27 -29.08
N ALA A 194 -27.93 -21.30 -28.30
CA ALA A 194 -27.87 -19.92 -28.79
C ALA A 194 -26.73 -19.73 -29.81
N PRO A 195 -26.99 -19.02 -30.92
CA PRO A 195 -25.94 -18.66 -31.86
C PRO A 195 -24.89 -17.79 -31.17
N MET A 196 -23.62 -18.10 -31.41
CA MET A 196 -22.51 -17.29 -30.92
C MET A 196 -22.50 -15.97 -31.69
N GLY A 197 -22.42 -14.84 -30.98
CA GLY A 197 -22.60 -13.51 -31.55
C GLY A 197 -21.76 -13.26 -32.81
N GLY A 198 -22.44 -12.92 -33.92
CA GLY A 198 -21.82 -12.68 -35.22
C GLY A 198 -21.65 -13.91 -36.13
N THR A 199 -22.07 -15.09 -35.67
CA THR A 199 -22.04 -16.35 -36.43
C THR A 199 -23.35 -17.12 -36.25
N ASP A 200 -23.67 -18.02 -37.17
CA ASP A 200 -24.81 -18.95 -37.03
C ASP A 200 -24.45 -20.22 -36.24
N LEU A 201 -23.18 -20.35 -35.84
CA LEU A 201 -22.67 -21.49 -35.08
C LEU A 201 -23.16 -21.44 -33.63
N ARG A 202 -23.69 -22.57 -33.15
CA ARG A 202 -24.12 -22.75 -31.76
C ARG A 202 -23.00 -23.41 -30.97
N ARG A 203 -23.03 -23.26 -29.64
CA ARG A 203 -22.01 -23.89 -28.78
C ARG A 203 -22.14 -25.41 -28.76
N ILE A 204 -23.33 -25.95 -29.01
CA ILE A 204 -23.56 -27.39 -29.16
C ILE A 204 -22.81 -27.98 -30.35
N ASP A 205 -22.62 -27.21 -31.43
CA ASP A 205 -21.94 -27.67 -32.65
C ASP A 205 -20.42 -27.86 -32.45
N LEU A 206 -19.89 -27.31 -31.35
CA LEU A 206 -18.48 -27.44 -30.97
C LEU A 206 -18.24 -28.63 -30.02
N LEU A 207 -19.30 -29.26 -29.50
CA LEU A 207 -19.17 -30.43 -28.64
C LEU A 207 -18.97 -31.66 -29.52
N GLU A 208 -17.87 -32.37 -29.29
CA GLU A 208 -17.63 -33.67 -29.92
C GLU A 208 -18.76 -34.63 -29.52
N ALA A 209 -19.42 -35.22 -30.51
CA ALA A 209 -20.48 -36.18 -30.24
C ALA A 209 -19.90 -37.30 -29.38
N PRO A 210 -20.63 -37.76 -28.34
CA PRO A 210 -20.17 -38.89 -27.56
C PRO A 210 -19.90 -40.05 -28.51
N ALA A 211 -18.78 -40.75 -28.29
CA ALA A 211 -18.43 -41.93 -29.06
C ALA A 211 -19.66 -42.85 -29.14
N PRO A 212 -19.96 -43.46 -30.31
CA PRO A 212 -21.07 -44.37 -30.43
C PRO A 212 -20.96 -45.40 -29.31
N TYR A 213 -22.05 -45.59 -28.57
CA TYR A 213 -22.12 -46.67 -27.59
C TYR A 213 -21.97 -47.98 -28.37
N GLU A 214 -20.77 -48.55 -28.32
CA GLU A 214 -20.57 -49.93 -28.71
C GLU A 214 -21.26 -50.74 -27.61
N PRO A 215 -22.34 -51.49 -27.92
CA PRO A 215 -22.82 -52.47 -26.97
C PRO A 215 -21.65 -53.42 -26.72
N GLU A 216 -21.09 -53.39 -25.51
CA GLU A 216 -20.25 -54.48 -25.05
C GLU A 216 -21.10 -55.73 -25.21
N ASP A 217 -20.69 -56.64 -26.11
CA ASP A 217 -21.23 -58.00 -26.23
C ASP A 217 -20.82 -58.83 -25.00
N ASP A 218 -20.98 -58.25 -23.82
CA ASP A 218 -20.98 -58.95 -22.57
C ASP A 218 -22.45 -59.36 -22.36
N GLU A 219 -22.81 -60.51 -22.95
CA GLU A 219 -23.85 -61.34 -22.36
C GLU A 219 -23.40 -61.64 -20.93
N ASP A 220 -23.77 -60.76 -20.00
CA ASP A 220 -23.70 -61.05 -18.58
C ASP A 220 -24.52 -62.33 -18.37
N ASP A 221 -23.83 -63.45 -18.13
CA ASP A 221 -24.39 -64.76 -17.76
C ASP A 221 -25.35 -64.65 -16.54
N ASP A 222 -25.40 -63.50 -15.87
CA ASP A 222 -26.31 -63.19 -14.76
C ASP A 222 -27.72 -62.72 -15.18
N MET A 223 -27.95 -62.41 -16.47
CA MET A 223 -29.29 -62.04 -17.00
C MET A 223 -30.15 -63.24 -17.43
N VAL A 224 -29.67 -64.47 -17.24
CA VAL A 224 -30.46 -65.70 -17.49
C VAL A 224 -31.50 -65.95 -16.39
N MET A 225 -31.40 -65.29 -15.23
CA MET A 225 -32.26 -65.56 -14.07
C MET A 225 -33.61 -64.82 -14.06
N LEU A 226 -33.91 -63.97 -15.03
CA LEU A 226 -35.19 -63.22 -15.10
C LEU A 226 -36.14 -63.70 -16.19
N ARG A 227 -35.80 -64.75 -16.94
CA ARG A 227 -36.68 -65.35 -17.96
C ARG A 227 -37.35 -66.63 -17.44
N GLY A 228 -37.94 -66.56 -16.25
CA GLY A 228 -38.59 -67.70 -15.61
C GLY A 228 -39.48 -67.32 -14.45
N GLY A 229 -40.53 -66.54 -14.70
CA GLY A 229 -41.49 -66.16 -13.66
C GLY A 229 -42.79 -65.67 -14.27
N GLN A 230 -43.73 -66.59 -14.44
CA GLN A 230 -45.06 -66.33 -14.96
C GLN A 230 -45.85 -65.36 -14.08
N SER A 231 -46.71 -64.61 -14.77
CA SER A 231 -47.82 -63.80 -14.30
C SER A 231 -48.56 -64.32 -13.05
N LEU A 232 -48.66 -63.45 -12.05
CA LEU A 232 -49.81 -63.22 -11.17
C LEU A 232 -49.71 -61.71 -10.89
N TRP A 233 -50.68 -60.87 -11.27
CA TRP A 233 -51.90 -60.64 -10.52
C TRP A 233 -53.03 -60.15 -11.43
N ARG A 234 -54.25 -60.56 -11.04
CA ARG A 234 -55.56 -60.17 -11.54
C ARG A 234 -55.93 -58.76 -11.14
#